data_AF-A0A0G8AXK8-F1
#
_entry.id   AF-A0A0G8AXK8-F1
#
_cell.length_a   1.000
_cell.length_b   1.000
_cell.length_c   1.000
_cell.angle_alpha   90.00
_cell.angle_beta   90.00
_cell.angle_gamma   90.00
#
_symmetry.space_group_name_H-M   'P 1'
#
loop_
_entity.id
_entity.type
_entity.pdbx_description
1 polymer ?
#
loop_
_entity_poly.entity_id
_entity_poly.type
_entity_poly.pdbx_seq_one_letter_code
_entity_poly.pdbx_strand_id
1 'polypeptide(L)'
;MIAIDVYDLFQDIANDPESYGFKNITQAACHQTPIFHSGFSELPFLNDACGPAQHEYGYPYAYEQGANATYLFADNVHPGGASHRILADLVIATISTSAQMSWAQVDQAPLLYKDSSAGRQRQ
;
A
#
# COMPACT_ATOMS: atom_id res chain seq x y z
N MET A 1 5.00 18.73 -2.43
CA MET A 1 4.08 17.59 -2.61
C MET A 1 4.92 16.34 -2.76
N ILE A 2 4.57 15.25 -2.08
CA ILE A 2 5.23 13.95 -2.23
C ILE A 2 4.32 13.09 -3.10
N ALA A 3 4.80 12.65 -4.25
CA ALA A 3 4.09 11.72 -5.12
C ALA A 3 4.43 10.28 -4.71
N ILE A 4 3.42 9.41 -4.71
CA ILE A 4 3.57 7.99 -4.41
C ILE A 4 3.19 7.23 -5.68
N ASP A 5 4.14 6.47 -6.24
CA ASP A 5 3.89 5.67 -7.43
C ASP A 5 3.28 4.33 -7.05
N VAL A 6 1.95 4.32 -7.00
CA VAL A 6 1.20 3.10 -6.71
C VAL A 6 1.13 2.19 -7.94
N TYR A 7 1.28 2.74 -9.15
CA TYR A 7 1.20 1.95 -10.38
C TYR A 7 2.41 1.03 -10.49
N ASP A 8 3.61 1.58 -10.36
CA ASP A 8 4.85 0.79 -10.43
C ASP A 8 4.92 -0.24 -9.28
N LEU A 9 4.46 0.12 -8.06
CA LEU A 9 4.35 -0.83 -6.96
C LEU A 9 3.48 -2.05 -7.32
N PHE A 10 2.31 -1.81 -7.92
CA PHE A 10 1.40 -2.90 -8.29
C PHE A 10 1.91 -3.69 -9.50
N GLN A 11 2.67 -3.07 -10.39
CA GLN A 11 3.36 -3.76 -11.48
C GLN A 11 4.46 -4.67 -10.93
N ASP A 12 5.25 -4.22 -9.95
CA ASP A 12 6.27 -5.05 -9.29
C ASP A 12 5.65 -6.25 -8.56
N ILE A 13 4.55 -6.02 -7.83
CA ILE A 13 3.78 -7.10 -7.19
C ILE A 13 3.22 -8.07 -8.24
N ALA A 14 2.75 -7.59 -9.38
CA ALA A 14 2.23 -8.45 -10.45
C ALA A 14 3.35 -9.30 -11.11
N ASN A 15 4.58 -8.76 -11.16
CA ASN A 15 5.73 -9.44 -11.73
C ASN A 15 6.28 -10.55 -10.82
N ASP A 16 6.30 -10.34 -9.50
CA ASP A 16 6.79 -11.33 -8.53
C ASP A 16 5.94 -11.34 -7.23
N PRO A 17 4.70 -11.86 -7.27
CA PRO A 17 3.77 -11.78 -6.14
C PRO A 17 4.25 -12.57 -4.91
N GLU A 18 5.00 -13.65 -5.11
CA GLU A 18 5.47 -14.50 -4.01
C GLU A 18 6.50 -13.78 -3.13
N SER A 19 7.33 -12.90 -3.72
CA SER A 19 8.28 -12.08 -2.96
C SER A 19 7.61 -11.12 -1.96
N TYR A 20 6.38 -10.71 -2.26
CA TYR A 20 5.54 -9.87 -1.39
C TYR A 20 4.61 -10.71 -0.49
N GLY A 21 4.65 -12.04 -0.59
CA GLY A 21 3.85 -12.97 0.23
C GLY A 21 2.43 -13.21 -0.29
N PHE A 22 2.11 -12.78 -1.51
CA PHE A 22 0.79 -13.02 -2.10
C PHE A 22 0.70 -14.40 -2.72
N LYS A 23 -0.41 -15.08 -2.41
CA LYS A 23 -0.83 -16.34 -3.06
C LYS A 23 -1.83 -16.10 -4.17
N ASN A 24 -2.59 -14.99 -4.11
CA ASN A 24 -3.59 -14.66 -5.11
C ASN A 24 -3.61 -13.15 -5.38
N ILE A 25 -3.44 -12.79 -6.66
CA ILE A 25 -3.48 -11.41 -7.14
C ILE A 25 -4.57 -11.15 -8.20
N THR A 26 -5.31 -12.19 -8.58
CA THR A 26 -6.25 -12.14 -9.71
C THR A 26 -7.71 -12.28 -9.29
N GLN A 27 -7.96 -12.82 -8.09
CA GLN A 27 -9.29 -12.98 -7.53
C GLN A 27 -9.38 -12.26 -6.20
N ALA A 28 -10.58 -11.74 -5.91
CA ALA A 28 -10.92 -11.20 -4.61
C ALA A 28 -10.87 -12.29 -3.53
N ALA A 29 -10.42 -11.91 -2.32
CA ALA A 29 -10.51 -12.75 -1.13
C ALA A 29 -11.95 -13.12 -0.78
N CYS A 30 -12.88 -12.19 -1.02
CA CYS A 30 -14.30 -12.40 -0.84
C CYS A 30 -14.90 -12.97 -2.12
N HIS A 31 -15.12 -14.28 -2.15
CA HIS A 31 -15.70 -14.96 -3.30
C HIS A 31 -17.17 -14.55 -3.49
N GLN A 32 -17.51 -14.18 -4.72
CA GLN A 32 -18.85 -13.80 -5.22
C GLN A 32 -19.33 -12.37 -4.91
N THR A 33 -18.63 -11.33 -5.35
CA THR A 33 -19.23 -10.00 -5.45
C THR A 33 -19.48 -9.62 -6.93
N PRO A 34 -20.72 -9.38 -7.38
CA PRO A 34 -20.95 -8.67 -8.62
C PRO A 34 -20.61 -7.18 -8.46
N ILE A 35 -19.44 -6.81 -9.01
CA ILE A 35 -19.00 -5.59 -9.73
C ILE A 35 -19.40 -4.17 -9.25
N PHE A 36 -20.45 -3.91 -8.47
CA PHE A 36 -20.73 -2.55 -7.95
C PHE A 36 -21.52 -2.61 -6.63
N HIS A 37 -20.82 -2.61 -5.48
CA HIS A 37 -21.47 -2.31 -4.21
C HIS A 37 -21.01 -0.94 -3.74
N SER A 38 -21.89 0.05 -3.87
CA SER A 38 -21.78 1.28 -3.11
C SER A 38 -21.86 0.92 -1.63
N GLY A 39 -20.83 1.20 -0.83
CA GLY A 39 -20.81 1.08 0.63
C GLY A 39 -21.81 2.00 1.36
N PHE A 40 -23.03 2.12 0.82
CA PHE A 40 -24.16 2.92 1.27
C PHE A 40 -25.41 2.07 1.52
N SER A 41 -25.32 0.72 1.54
CA SER A 41 -26.48 -0.11 1.87
C SER A 41 -26.79 -0.06 3.37
N GLU A 42 -27.53 0.97 3.76
CA GLU A 42 -28.23 1.13 5.05
C GLU A 42 -29.36 0.09 5.23
N LEU A 43 -29.52 -0.86 4.30
CA LEU A 43 -30.61 -1.85 4.29
C LEU A 43 -30.11 -3.22 4.81
N PRO A 44 -30.73 -3.77 5.86
CA PRO A 44 -30.29 -5.02 6.53
C PRO A 44 -30.44 -6.30 5.68
N PHE A 45 -30.98 -6.21 4.46
CA PHE A 45 -31.09 -7.31 3.49
C PHE A 45 -30.03 -7.26 2.38
N LEU A 46 -29.13 -6.29 2.42
CA LEU A 46 -27.97 -6.13 1.53
C LEU A 46 -26.68 -6.15 2.37
N ASN A 47 -26.60 -7.09 3.32
CA ASN A 47 -25.43 -7.25 4.17
C ASN A 47 -24.27 -7.88 3.39
N ASP A 48 -23.69 -7.16 2.44
CA ASP A 48 -22.58 -7.64 1.59
C ASP A 48 -21.24 -7.74 2.34
N ALA A 49 -21.31 -7.84 3.66
CA ALA A 49 -20.19 -8.06 4.52
C ALA A 49 -19.62 -9.46 4.29
N CYS A 50 -18.30 -9.50 4.22
CA CYS A 50 -17.54 -10.72 3.98
C CYS A 50 -16.91 -11.21 5.28
N GLY A 51 -17.09 -12.49 5.57
CA GLY A 51 -16.68 -13.12 6.82
C GLY A 51 -15.73 -14.30 6.65
N PRO A 52 -15.32 -14.96 7.75
CA PRO A 52 -14.51 -16.17 7.66
C PRO A 52 -15.27 -17.34 7.01
N ALA A 53 -14.52 -18.26 6.39
CA ALA A 53 -14.96 -19.48 5.71
C ALA A 53 -15.66 -20.51 6.62
N GLN A 54 -16.80 -20.15 7.17
CA GLN A 54 -17.80 -21.03 7.78
C GLN A 54 -19.11 -20.28 8.07
N HIS A 55 -19.26 -19.04 7.57
CA HIS A 55 -20.42 -18.17 7.79
C HIS A 55 -20.76 -18.02 9.28
N GLU A 56 -19.74 -18.07 10.14
CA GLU A 56 -19.84 -18.17 11.61
C GLU A 56 -20.69 -17.05 12.25
N TYR A 57 -20.83 -15.93 11.55
CA TYR A 57 -21.60 -14.76 11.98
C TYR A 57 -22.70 -14.36 10.99
N GLY A 58 -23.15 -15.28 10.13
CA GLY A 58 -24.24 -15.04 9.18
C GLY A 58 -23.87 -14.15 7.98
N TYR A 59 -22.58 -14.07 7.65
CA TYR A 59 -22.11 -13.36 6.46
C TYR A 59 -22.52 -14.12 5.19
N PRO A 60 -23.05 -13.42 4.15
CA PRO A 60 -23.43 -14.06 2.90
C PRO A 60 -22.22 -14.44 2.04
N TYR A 61 -21.08 -13.79 2.27
CA TYR A 61 -19.83 -14.05 1.56
C TYR A 61 -18.73 -14.45 2.54
N ALA A 62 -17.79 -15.25 2.05
CA ALA A 62 -16.71 -15.78 2.86
C ALA A 62 -15.34 -15.60 2.21
N TYR A 63 -14.34 -15.44 3.05
CA TYR A 63 -12.91 -15.51 2.73
C TYR A 63 -12.25 -16.68 3.46
N GLU A 64 -11.20 -17.23 2.88
CA GLU A 64 -10.38 -18.27 3.52
C GLU A 64 -9.54 -17.74 4.69
N GLN A 65 -9.18 -18.61 5.62
CA GLN A 65 -8.30 -18.24 6.72
C GLN A 65 -6.95 -17.73 6.19
N GLY A 66 -6.54 -16.54 6.63
CA GLY A 66 -5.28 -15.92 6.19
C GLY A 66 -5.39 -15.12 4.90
N ALA A 67 -6.58 -14.97 4.31
CA ALA A 67 -6.78 -14.18 3.10
C ALA A 67 -6.30 -12.72 3.24
N ASN A 68 -6.49 -12.11 4.42
CA ASN A 68 -5.97 -10.77 4.74
C ASN A 68 -4.45 -10.63 4.45
N ALA A 69 -3.67 -11.68 4.72
CA ALA A 69 -2.22 -11.67 4.58
C ALA A 69 -1.72 -12.16 3.21
N THR A 70 -2.59 -12.76 2.38
CA THR A 70 -2.16 -13.53 1.20
C THR A 70 -2.87 -13.16 -0.09
N TYR A 71 -3.93 -12.35 -0.04
CA TYR A 71 -4.64 -11.85 -1.22
C TYR A 71 -4.32 -10.37 -1.46
N LEU A 72 -4.08 -10.02 -2.73
CA LEU A 72 -3.83 -8.64 -3.14
C LEU A 72 -5.09 -7.77 -3.00
N PHE A 73 -6.27 -8.34 -3.22
CA PHE A 73 -7.54 -7.64 -3.20
C PHE A 73 -8.54 -8.28 -2.24
N ALA A 74 -9.24 -7.44 -1.49
CA ALA A 74 -10.32 -7.87 -0.60
C ALA A 74 -11.60 -8.15 -1.41
N ASP A 75 -11.92 -7.25 -2.34
CA ASP A 75 -13.01 -7.36 -3.31
C ASP A 75 -12.50 -7.03 -4.73
N ASN A 76 -13.36 -6.66 -5.67
CA ASN A 76 -12.94 -6.44 -7.06
C ASN A 76 -12.12 -5.15 -7.29
N VAL A 77 -12.06 -4.24 -6.33
CA VAL A 77 -11.34 -2.94 -6.48
C VAL A 77 -10.53 -2.53 -5.25
N HIS A 78 -10.92 -2.97 -4.05
CA HIS A 78 -10.25 -2.57 -2.81
C HIS A 78 -9.09 -3.51 -2.48
N PRO A 79 -7.93 -2.97 -2.07
CA PRO A 79 -6.78 -3.76 -1.66
C PRO A 79 -7.04 -4.59 -0.40
N GLY A 80 -6.40 -5.76 -0.33
CA GLY A 80 -6.35 -6.57 0.88
C GLY A 80 -5.50 -5.94 1.99
N GLY A 81 -5.51 -6.56 3.18
CA GLY A 81 -4.77 -6.02 4.33
C GLY A 81 -3.25 -6.04 4.14
N ALA A 82 -2.69 -7.10 3.55
CA ALA A 82 -1.28 -7.16 3.16
C ALA A 82 -0.89 -6.04 2.17
N SER A 83 -1.74 -5.78 1.19
CA SER A 83 -1.55 -4.73 0.19
C SER A 83 -1.58 -3.34 0.82
N HIS A 84 -2.52 -3.09 1.74
CA HIS A 84 -2.56 -1.86 2.52
C HIS A 84 -1.29 -1.66 3.34
N ARG A 85 -0.77 -2.73 3.95
CA ARG A 85 0.48 -2.68 4.70
C ARG A 85 1.66 -2.31 3.80
N ILE A 86 1.81 -2.97 2.66
CA ILE A 86 2.89 -2.69 1.70
C ILE A 86 2.81 -1.24 1.19
N LEU A 87 1.59 -0.77 0.85
CA LEU A 87 1.38 0.61 0.45
C LEU A 87 1.73 1.60 1.57
N ALA A 88 1.37 1.30 2.82
CA ALA A 88 1.75 2.12 3.97
C ALA A 88 3.27 2.17 4.17
N ASP A 89 3.95 1.03 4.04
CA ASP A 89 5.41 0.95 4.13
C ASP A 89 6.08 1.79 3.04
N LEU A 90 5.57 1.75 1.80
CA LEU A 90 6.02 2.62 0.71
C LEU A 90 5.86 4.10 1.07
N VAL A 91 4.68 4.52 1.54
CA VAL A 91 4.40 5.90 1.92
C VAL A 91 5.33 6.38 3.04
N ILE A 92 5.54 5.54 4.07
CA ILE A 92 6.45 5.84 5.18
C ILE A 92 7.89 5.97 4.67
N ALA A 93 8.34 5.07 3.80
CA ALA A 93 9.68 5.12 3.21
C ALA A 93 9.88 6.41 2.38
N THR A 94 8.90 6.81 1.58
CA THR A 94 8.99 8.04 0.77
C THR A 94 9.03 9.29 1.65
N ILE A 95 8.18 9.38 2.68
CA ILE A 95 8.14 10.54 3.59
C ILE A 95 9.43 10.63 4.41
N SER A 96 9.90 9.52 4.97
CA SER A 96 11.12 9.50 5.79
C SER A 96 12.37 9.84 4.97
N THR A 97 12.49 9.31 3.74
CA THR A 97 13.59 9.65 2.83
C THR A 97 13.56 11.14 2.45
N SER A 98 12.37 11.68 2.16
CA SER A 98 12.21 13.10 1.85
C SER A 98 12.68 13.99 3.00
N ALA A 99 12.34 13.62 4.24
CA ALA A 99 12.84 14.30 5.42
C ALA A 99 14.37 14.21 5.49
N GLN A 100 14.96 13.01 5.38
CA GLN A 100 16.42 12.81 5.44
C GLN A 100 17.19 13.63 4.41
N MET A 101 16.71 13.72 3.17
CA MET A 101 17.33 14.53 2.12
C MET A 101 17.33 16.03 2.48
N SER A 102 16.24 16.52 3.09
CA SER A 102 16.17 17.89 3.61
C SER A 102 17.24 18.15 4.69
N TRP A 103 17.40 17.22 5.63
CA TRP A 103 18.43 17.34 6.68
C TRP A 103 19.86 17.26 6.13
N ALA A 104 20.13 16.33 5.21
CA ALA A 104 21.44 16.18 4.58
C ALA A 104 21.88 17.46 3.86
N GLN A 105 20.93 18.17 3.22
CA GLN A 105 21.20 19.42 2.55
C GLN A 105 21.54 20.56 3.53
N VAL A 106 20.94 20.58 4.72
CA VAL A 106 21.31 21.52 5.80
C VAL A 106 22.70 21.22 6.34
N ASP A 107 23.07 19.95 6.51
CA ASP A 107 24.39 19.56 7.02
C ASP A 107 25.52 19.83 6.00
N GLN A 108 25.21 19.77 4.70
CA GLN A 108 26.16 20.12 3.64
C GLN A 108 26.33 21.64 3.44
N ALA A 109 25.38 22.48 3.87
CA ALA A 109 25.46 23.93 3.69
C ALA A 109 26.73 24.56 4.31
N PRO A 110 27.14 24.23 5.56
CA PRO A 110 28.40 24.70 6.14
C PRO A 110 29.65 24.21 5.42
N LEU A 111 29.63 22.99 4.84
CA LEU A 111 30.75 22.43 4.09
C LEU A 111 30.92 23.11 2.73
N LEU A 112 29.83 23.30 1.99
CA LEU A 112 29.82 24.02 0.72
C LEU A 112 30.25 25.49 0.89
N TYR A 113 29.88 26.13 2.00
CA TYR A 113 30.35 27.48 2.34
C TYR A 113 31.86 27.53 2.61
N LYS A 114 32.43 26.53 3.31
CA LYS A 114 33.88 26.45 3.58
C LYS A 114 34.70 26.23 2.30
N ASP A 115 34.25 25.37 1.40
CA ASP A 115 34.95 25.18 0.10
C ASP A 115 34.86 26.42 -0.80
N SER A 116 33.71 27.11 -0.79
CA SER A 116 33.49 28.36 -1.54
C SER A 116 34.29 29.56 -1.00
N SER A 117 34.75 29.51 0.25
CA SER A 117 35.59 30.52 0.88
C SER A 117 37.08 30.16 0.79
N ALA A 118 37.44 28.88 0.80
CA ALA A 118 38.81 28.41 0.56
C ALA A 118 39.30 28.66 -0.88
N GLY A 119 38.41 28.59 -1.88
CA GLY A 119 38.72 28.93 -3.27
C GLY A 119 38.87 30.43 -3.55
N ARG A 120 38.38 31.30 -2.65
CA ARG A 120 38.36 32.76 -2.84
C ARG A 120 39.61 33.47 -2.29
N GLN A 121 40.47 32.76 -1.57
CA GLN A 121 41.72 33.27 -0.98
C GLN A 121 42.96 33.02 -1.86
N ARG A 122 42.77 32.55 -3.11
CA ARG A 122 43.83 32.29 -4.09
C ARG A 122 43.70 33.13 -5.37
N GLN A 123 43.39 34.41 -5.24
CA GLN A 123 43.50 35.41 -6.31
C GLN A 123 44.14 36.68 -5.77
#